data_AF-A0A9P9Y9W0-F1
#
_entry.id   AF-A0A9P9Y9W0-F1
#
_cell.length_a   1.000
_cell.length_b   1.000
_cell.length_c   1.000
_cell.angle_alpha   90.00
_cell.angle_beta   90.00
_cell.angle_gamma   90.00
#
_symmetry.space_group_name_H-M   'P 1'
#
loop_
_entity.id
_entity.type
_entity.pdbx_description
1 polymer ?
#
loop_
_entity_poly.entity_id
_entity_poly.type
_entity_poly.pdbx_seq_one_letter_code
_entity_poly.pdbx_strand_id
1 'polypeptide(L)'
;MHNSTTLYNNTRTMYNNATTLHNFTILYNNTRTLYNNTGALYNNATTMHNSTTLYNNTRTLYNNNSTLYNNTRTLYNNTNLYNNYTTLYNNTRTLYNNTGNLYNNAITLHNSTTLYNNTRTLYNNTGALYNNTTTLHYATTLYNNI
;
A
#
# COMPACT_ATOMS: atom_id res chain seq x y z
N MET A 1 -22.89 -15.62 36.72
CA MET A 1 -22.96 -15.62 35.24
C MET A 1 -22.39 -14.36 34.60
N HIS A 2 -22.57 -13.16 35.18
CA HIS A 2 -22.09 -11.90 34.61
C HIS A 2 -20.58 -11.84 34.31
N ASN A 3 -19.75 -12.39 35.21
CA ASN A 3 -18.29 -12.36 35.06
C ASN A 3 -17.76 -13.19 33.86
N SER A 4 -18.45 -14.27 33.50
CA SER A 4 -18.07 -15.12 32.36
C SER A 4 -18.36 -14.43 31.03
N THR A 5 -19.49 -13.72 30.94
CA THR A 5 -19.86 -12.95 29.75
C THR A 5 -18.94 -11.76 29.53
N THR A 6 -18.57 -11.05 30.60
CA THR A 6 -17.62 -9.93 30.53
C THR A 6 -16.22 -10.41 30.12
N LEU A 7 -15.75 -11.51 30.70
CA LEU A 7 -14.45 -12.11 30.31
C LEU A 7 -14.45 -12.53 28.84
N TYR A 8 -15.50 -13.21 28.38
CA TYR A 8 -15.66 -13.61 26.98
C TYR A 8 -15.61 -12.41 26.01
N ASN A 9 -16.33 -11.32 26.34
CA ASN A 9 -16.34 -10.11 25.53
C ASN A 9 -14.97 -9.42 25.50
N ASN A 10 -14.26 -9.39 26.63
CA ASN A 10 -12.91 -8.82 26.71
C ASN A 10 -11.92 -9.64 25.87
N THR A 11 -11.94 -10.98 25.97
CA THR A 11 -11.09 -11.86 25.16
C THR A 11 -11.37 -11.69 23.66
N ARG A 12 -12.64 -11.60 23.27
CA ARG A 12 -13.04 -11.34 21.87
C ARG A 12 -12.50 -10.01 21.37
N THR A 13 -12.58 -8.97 22.21
CA THR A 13 -12.07 -7.63 21.87
C THR A 13 -10.55 -7.64 21.69
N MET A 14 -9.82 -8.27 22.61
CA MET A 14 -8.37 -8.44 22.49
C MET A 14 -7.97 -9.19 21.21
N TYR A 15 -8.68 -10.27 20.87
CA TYR A 15 -8.43 -11.02 19.65
C TYR A 15 -8.60 -10.14 18.40
N ASN A 16 -9.70 -9.38 18.33
CA ASN A 16 -9.96 -8.47 17.21
C ASN A 16 -8.89 -7.36 17.11
N ASN A 17 -8.42 -6.83 18.23
CA ASN A 17 -7.35 -5.84 18.27
C ASN A 17 -6.03 -6.42 17.74
N ALA A 18 -5.68 -7.64 18.16
CA ALA A 18 -4.49 -8.34 17.68
C ALA A 18 -4.54 -8.60 16.17
N THR A 19 -5.69 -9.04 15.64
CA THR A 19 -5.89 -9.23 14.20
C THR A 19 -5.76 -7.90 13.44
N THR A 20 -6.30 -6.82 13.98
CA THR A 20 -6.20 -5.47 13.39
C THR A 20 -4.74 -5.02 13.31
N LEU A 21 -3.99 -5.17 14.40
CA LEU A 21 -2.57 -4.82 14.46
C LEU A 21 -1.71 -5.62 13.47
N HIS A 22 -1.99 -6.92 13.34
CA HIS A 22 -1.32 -7.79 12.37
C HIS A 22 -1.55 -7.31 10.94
N ASN A 23 -2.81 -7.00 10.58
CA ASN A 23 -3.15 -6.48 9.25
C ASN A 23 -2.45 -5.14 8.95
N PHE A 24 -2.32 -4.26 9.94
CA PHE A 24 -1.57 -3.02 9.80
C PHE A 24 -0.09 -3.22 9.55
N THR A 25 0.51 -4.19 10.23
CA THR A 25 1.91 -4.54 10.03
C THR A 25 2.15 -5.06 8.61
N ILE A 26 1.25 -5.90 8.09
CA ILE A 26 1.30 -6.37 6.70
C ILE A 26 1.17 -5.18 5.73
N LEU A 27 0.22 -4.28 5.97
CA LEU A 27 0.00 -3.09 5.14
C LEU A 27 1.28 -2.23 5.08
N TYR A 28 1.86 -1.91 6.24
CA TYR A 28 3.10 -1.14 6.33
C TYR A 28 4.22 -1.78 5.51
N ASN A 29 4.45 -3.09 5.69
CA ASN A 29 5.49 -3.82 4.96
C ASN A 29 5.25 -3.83 3.45
N ASN A 30 4.00 -3.97 3.00
CA ASN A 30 3.64 -3.90 1.59
C ASN A 30 3.88 -2.50 1.02
N THR A 31 3.50 -1.45 1.73
CA THR A 31 3.75 -0.06 1.29
C THR A 31 5.25 0.26 1.22
N ARG A 32 6.05 -0.24 2.17
CA ARG A 32 7.51 -0.11 2.15
C ARG A 32 8.13 -0.79 0.93
N THR A 33 7.73 -2.03 0.66
CA THR A 33 8.18 -2.78 -0.51
C THR A 33 7.82 -2.05 -1.81
N LEU A 34 6.60 -1.51 -1.87
CA LEU A 34 6.13 -0.75 -3.03
C LEU A 34 6.96 0.52 -3.26
N TYR A 35 7.22 1.28 -2.19
CA TYR A 35 8.06 2.48 -2.23
C TYR A 35 9.46 2.18 -2.80
N ASN A 36 10.11 1.13 -2.29
CA ASN A 36 11.43 0.70 -2.77
C ASN A 36 11.39 0.33 -4.26
N ASN A 37 10.38 -0.43 -4.69
CA ASN A 37 10.22 -0.84 -6.08
C ASN A 37 9.95 0.36 -7.01
N THR A 38 9.17 1.35 -6.56
CA THR A 38 8.98 2.60 -7.32
C THR A 38 10.26 3.42 -7.44
N GLY A 39 11.10 3.45 -6.40
CA GLY A 39 12.39 4.14 -6.46
C GLY A 39 13.35 3.47 -7.47
N ALA A 40 13.42 2.14 -7.45
CA ALA A 40 14.18 1.39 -8.46
C ALA A 40 13.66 1.64 -9.87
N LEU A 41 12.34 1.69 -10.06
CA LEU A 41 11.73 1.97 -11.37
C LEU A 41 12.02 3.38 -11.86
N TYR A 42 11.95 4.38 -10.97
CA TYR A 42 12.31 5.77 -11.28
C TYR A 42 13.78 5.86 -11.72
N ASN A 43 14.70 5.24 -10.99
CA ASN A 43 16.12 5.20 -11.36
C ASN A 43 16.32 4.54 -12.74
N ASN A 44 15.64 3.44 -13.04
CA ASN A 44 15.72 2.80 -14.35
C ASN A 44 15.13 3.66 -15.49
N ALA A 45 14.08 4.43 -15.21
CA ALA A 45 13.51 5.37 -16.17
C ALA A 45 14.44 6.56 -16.42
N THR A 46 15.21 7.00 -15.42
CA THR A 46 16.20 8.09 -15.58
C THR A 46 17.36 7.72 -16.49
N THR A 47 17.75 6.44 -16.49
CA THR A 47 18.90 5.94 -17.26
C THR A 47 18.52 5.25 -18.57
N MET A 48 17.22 5.11 -18.85
CA MET A 48 16.59 4.50 -20.04
C MET A 48 17.47 3.54 -20.89
N HIS A 49 18.08 2.54 -20.26
CA HIS A 49 19.04 1.66 -20.92
C HIS A 49 18.47 0.28 -21.31
N ASN A 50 17.34 -0.17 -20.74
CA ASN A 50 16.80 -1.51 -21.02
C ASN A 50 15.27 -1.60 -20.84
N SER A 51 14.55 -1.76 -21.96
CA SER A 51 13.08 -1.89 -22.02
C SER A 51 12.55 -3.13 -21.31
N THR A 52 13.28 -4.24 -21.33
CA THR A 52 12.91 -5.49 -20.64
C THR A 52 12.96 -5.34 -19.13
N THR A 53 14.00 -4.68 -18.61
CA THR A 53 14.12 -4.38 -17.18
C THR A 53 12.97 -3.49 -16.70
N LEU A 54 12.62 -2.48 -17.49
CA LEU A 54 11.51 -1.58 -17.21
C LEU A 54 10.17 -2.33 -17.18
N TYR A 55 9.91 -3.17 -18.19
CA TYR A 55 8.70 -3.99 -18.26
C TYR A 55 8.56 -4.91 -17.04
N ASN A 56 9.63 -5.63 -16.69
CA ASN A 56 9.62 -6.55 -15.54
C ASN A 56 9.40 -5.81 -14.22
N ASN A 57 10.06 -4.67 -14.01
CA ASN A 57 9.88 -3.85 -12.82
C ASN A 57 8.44 -3.31 -12.72
N THR A 58 7.88 -2.87 -13.84
CA THR A 58 6.50 -2.38 -13.89
C THR A 58 5.48 -3.49 -13.60
N ARG A 59 5.73 -4.71 -14.11
CA ARG A 59 4.91 -5.90 -13.82
C ARG A 59 4.95 -6.27 -12.33
N THR A 60 6.15 -6.31 -11.73
CA THR A 60 6.30 -6.56 -10.29
C THR A 60 5.58 -5.51 -9.46
N LEU A 61 5.66 -4.24 -9.87
CA LEU A 61 4.97 -3.13 -9.21
C LEU A 61 3.44 -3.29 -9.26
N TYR A 62 2.90 -3.65 -10.43
CA TYR A 62 1.47 -3.93 -10.60
C TYR A 62 0.99 -5.02 -9.65
N ASN A 63 1.73 -6.14 -9.54
CA ASN A 63 1.38 -7.23 -8.63
C ASN A 63 1.39 -6.79 -7.16
N ASN A 64 2.43 -6.08 -6.73
CA ASN A 64 2.52 -5.58 -5.35
C ASN A 64 1.37 -4.63 -5.01
N ASN A 65 0.98 -3.78 -5.95
CA ASN A 65 -0.11 -2.83 -5.75
C ASN A 65 -1.47 -3.52 -5.70
N SER A 66 -1.67 -4.58 -6.49
CA SER A 66 -2.86 -5.44 -6.39
C SER A 66 -3.01 -6.07 -5.00
N THR A 67 -1.91 -6.63 -4.46
CA THR A 67 -1.88 -7.16 -3.09
C THR A 67 -2.18 -6.06 -2.05
N LEU A 68 -1.61 -4.87 -2.21
CA LEU A 68 -1.86 -3.74 -1.31
C LEU A 68 -3.33 -3.30 -1.33
N TYR A 69 -3.93 -3.21 -2.52
CA TYR A 69 -5.34 -2.87 -2.69
C TYR A 69 -6.25 -3.88 -1.99
N ASN A 70 -5.99 -5.18 -2.15
CA ASN A 70 -6.76 -6.23 -1.48
C ASN A 70 -6.65 -6.13 0.05
N ASN A 71 -5.43 -5.94 0.58
CA ASN A 71 -5.23 -5.79 2.03
C ASN A 71 -5.92 -4.54 2.58
N THR A 72 -5.85 -3.41 1.86
CA THR A 72 -6.52 -2.17 2.24
C THR A 72 -8.04 -2.34 2.24
N ARG A 73 -8.60 -3.06 1.26
CA ARG A 73 -10.03 -3.37 1.18
C ARG A 73 -10.50 -4.27 2.33
N THR A 74 -9.74 -5.32 2.65
CA THR A 74 -10.04 -6.19 3.80
C THR A 74 -10.05 -5.40 5.11
N LEU A 75 -9.08 -4.50 5.28
CA LEU A 75 -8.97 -3.65 6.46
C LEU A 75 -10.13 -2.65 6.56
N TYR A 76 -10.51 -2.02 5.46
CA TYR A 76 -11.67 -1.13 5.38
C TYR A 76 -12.97 -1.85 5.81
N ASN A 77 -13.14 -3.11 5.41
CA ASN A 77 -14.32 -3.89 5.79
C ASN A 77 -14.32 -4.35 7.27
N ASN A 78 -13.14 -4.45 7.89
CA ASN A 78 -12.97 -5.01 9.24
C ASN A 78 -12.91 -3.96 10.36
N THR A 79 -12.91 -2.66 10.06
CA THR A 79 -12.68 -1.60 11.05
C THR A 79 -13.82 -0.58 11.07
N ASN A 80 -14.31 -0.23 12.27
CA ASN A 80 -15.34 0.81 12.47
C ASN A 80 -14.79 2.24 12.42
N LEU A 81 -13.48 2.42 12.21
CA LEU A 81 -12.84 3.73 12.11
C LEU A 81 -12.89 4.18 10.63
N TYR A 82 -13.89 4.93 10.22
CA TYR A 82 -14.17 5.12 8.79
C TYR A 82 -13.23 6.10 8.04
N ASN A 83 -12.79 7.18 8.69
CA ASN A 83 -12.23 8.33 7.95
C ASN A 83 -10.79 8.12 7.42
N ASN A 84 -9.89 7.59 8.24
CA ASN A 84 -8.49 7.36 7.83
C ASN A 84 -8.38 6.24 6.78
N TYR A 85 -9.29 5.28 6.82
CA TYR A 85 -9.28 4.11 5.93
C TYR A 85 -9.88 4.43 4.57
N THR A 86 -10.88 5.32 4.52
CA THR A 86 -11.42 5.83 3.25
C THR A 86 -10.34 6.57 2.45
N THR A 87 -9.57 7.43 3.11
CA THR A 87 -8.45 8.15 2.47
C THR A 87 -7.38 7.19 1.98
N LEU A 88 -6.98 6.22 2.82
CA LEU A 88 -6.02 5.18 2.44
C LEU A 88 -6.51 4.36 1.24
N TYR A 89 -7.75 3.91 1.25
CA TYR A 89 -8.37 3.14 0.17
C TYR A 89 -8.37 3.92 -1.15
N ASN A 90 -8.77 5.19 -1.12
CA ASN A 90 -8.79 6.05 -2.31
C ASN A 90 -7.37 6.29 -2.87
N ASN A 91 -6.38 6.49 -2.00
CA ASN A 91 -4.99 6.63 -2.40
C ASN A 91 -4.45 5.34 -3.05
N THR A 92 -4.70 4.18 -2.45
CA THR A 92 -4.29 2.89 -3.01
C THR A 92 -4.98 2.60 -4.34
N ARG A 93 -6.27 2.94 -4.49
CA ARG A 93 -7.00 2.81 -5.76
C ARG A 93 -6.41 3.71 -6.86
N THR A 94 -6.10 4.96 -6.53
CA THR A 94 -5.46 5.90 -7.46
C THR A 94 -4.10 5.37 -7.91
N LEU A 95 -3.33 4.83 -6.96
CA LEU A 95 -2.04 4.24 -7.24
C LEU A 95 -2.15 3.03 -8.18
N TYR A 96 -3.14 2.16 -7.95
CA TYR A 96 -3.43 1.00 -8.78
C TYR A 96 -3.66 1.40 -10.24
N ASN A 97 -4.52 2.39 -10.46
CA ASN A 97 -4.80 2.93 -11.79
C ASN A 97 -3.53 3.51 -12.46
N ASN A 98 -2.75 4.30 -11.72
CA ASN A 98 -1.51 4.88 -12.22
C ASN A 98 -0.49 3.80 -12.62
N THR A 99 -0.41 2.72 -11.85
CA THR A 99 0.49 1.59 -12.15
C THR A 99 0.04 0.83 -13.40
N GLY A 100 -1.28 0.66 -13.60
CA GLY A 100 -1.83 0.07 -14.83
C GLY A 100 -1.51 0.89 -16.08
N ASN A 101 -1.66 2.23 -16.00
CA ASN A 101 -1.27 3.12 -17.09
C ASN A 101 0.23 3.03 -17.40
N LEU A 102 1.07 2.94 -16.37
CA LEU A 102 2.51 2.78 -16.54
C LEU A 102 2.86 1.44 -17.21
N TYR A 103 2.18 0.36 -16.82
CA TYR A 103 2.35 -0.96 -17.45
C TYR A 103 2.02 -0.92 -18.94
N ASN A 104 0.90 -0.29 -19.32
CA ASN A 104 0.53 -0.12 -20.72
C ASN A 104 1.57 0.69 -21.51
N ASN A 105 2.11 1.77 -20.91
CA ASN A 105 3.16 2.58 -21.53
C ASN A 105 4.50 1.82 -21.66
N ALA A 106 4.81 0.95 -20.72
CA ALA A 106 6.01 0.12 -20.78
C ALA A 106 5.92 -0.94 -21.89
N ILE A 107 4.72 -1.45 -22.20
CA ILE A 107 4.48 -2.38 -23.32
C ILE A 107 4.77 -1.71 -24.67
N THR A 108 4.31 -0.48 -24.86
CA THR A 108 4.42 0.21 -26.16
C THR A 108 5.73 0.99 -26.34
N LEU A 109 6.55 1.11 -25.29
CA LEU A 109 7.85 1.81 -25.21
C LEU A 109 7.96 3.06 -26.10
N HIS A 110 6.88 3.85 -26.18
CA HIS A 110 6.72 4.80 -27.29
C HIS A 110 7.25 6.21 -26.96
N ASN A 111 7.48 6.55 -25.68
CA ASN A 111 7.97 7.86 -25.27
C ASN A 111 8.70 7.85 -23.91
N SER A 112 10.01 8.04 -23.95
CA SER A 112 10.93 8.11 -22.80
C SER A 112 10.54 9.14 -21.75
N THR A 113 10.05 10.30 -22.22
CA THR A 113 9.72 11.45 -21.36
C THR A 113 8.41 11.21 -20.62
N THR A 114 7.41 10.66 -21.31
CA THR A 114 6.13 10.27 -20.69
C THR A 114 6.35 9.21 -19.62
N LEU A 115 7.19 8.22 -19.91
CA LEU A 115 7.55 7.18 -18.96
C LEU A 115 8.25 7.75 -17.71
N TYR A 116 9.25 8.60 -17.90
CA TYR A 116 9.94 9.27 -16.81
C TYR A 116 8.98 10.10 -15.94
N ASN A 117 8.11 10.90 -16.53
CA ASN A 117 7.14 11.71 -15.79
C ASN A 117 6.13 10.85 -15.01
N ASN A 118 5.68 9.74 -15.61
CA ASN A 118 4.77 8.81 -14.96
C ASN A 118 5.45 8.09 -13.78
N THR A 119 6.68 7.62 -13.95
CA THR A 119 7.46 6.99 -12.86
C THR A 119 7.76 7.98 -11.72
N ARG A 120 8.06 9.24 -12.04
CA ARG A 120 8.25 10.32 -11.05
C ARG A 120 6.97 10.58 -10.24
N THR A 121 5.84 10.73 -10.92
CA THR A 121 4.53 10.92 -10.27
C THR A 121 4.19 9.74 -9.38
N LEU A 122 4.45 8.52 -9.86
CA LEU A 122 4.21 7.30 -9.12
C LEU A 122 5.08 7.21 -7.87
N TYR A 123 6.36 7.57 -7.96
CA TYR A 123 7.29 7.62 -6.83
C TYR A 123 6.85 8.62 -5.74
N ASN A 124 6.38 9.81 -6.15
CA ASN A 124 5.87 10.78 -5.19
C ASN A 124 4.60 10.28 -4.48
N ASN A 125 3.69 9.66 -5.23
CA ASN A 125 2.45 9.11 -4.68
C ASN A 125 2.72 7.93 -3.73
N THR A 126 3.66 7.05 -4.05
CA THR A 126 4.06 5.97 -3.12
C THR A 126 4.76 6.50 -1.88
N GLY A 127 5.56 7.56 -1.99
CA GLY A 127 6.16 8.23 -0.83
C GLY A 127 5.11 8.79 0.12
N ALA A 128 4.11 9.50 -0.41
CA ALA A 128 2.99 10.01 0.39
C ALA A 128 2.20 8.87 1.06
N LEU A 129 1.94 7.78 0.32
CA LEU A 129 1.25 6.60 0.85
C LEU A 129 2.05 5.94 1.99
N TYR A 130 3.37 5.78 1.81
CA TYR A 130 4.27 5.23 2.82
C TYR A 130 4.28 6.08 4.10
N ASN A 131 4.32 7.40 3.99
CA ASN A 131 4.27 8.29 5.15
C ASN A 131 2.94 8.16 5.91
N ASN A 132 1.82 8.07 5.18
CA ASN A 132 0.50 7.87 5.77
C ASN A 132 0.38 6.52 6.49
N THR A 133 0.85 5.42 5.88
CA THR A 133 0.81 4.10 6.51
C THR A 133 1.77 3.98 7.68
N THR A 134 2.91 4.66 7.64
CA THR A 134 3.84 4.78 8.76
C THR A 134 3.18 5.46 9.96
N THR A 135 2.56 6.63 9.73
CA THR A 135 1.84 7.38 10.78
C THR A 135 0.74 6.53 11.40
N LEU A 136 -0.04 5.83 10.57
CA LEU A 136 -1.11 4.95 11.03
C LEU A 136 -0.58 3.73 11.80
N HIS A 137 0.51 3.12 11.35
CA HIS A 137 1.16 2.01 12.03
C HIS A 137 1.62 2.42 13.45
N TYR A 138 2.27 3.57 13.59
CA TYR A 138 2.67 4.09 14.90
C TYR A 138 1.49 4.43 15.81
N ALA A 139 0.43 5.05 15.26
CA ALA A 139 -0.78 5.33 16.03
C ALA A 139 -1.44 4.03 16.56
N THR A 140 -1.51 3.00 15.72
CA THR A 140 -2.12 1.71 16.09
C THR A 140 -1.29 0.91 17.08
N THR A 141 0.04 0.95 16.97
CA THR A 141 0.92 0.31 17.95
C THR A 141 0.84 1.00 19.31
N LEU A 142 0.82 2.34 19.35
CA LEU A 142 0.67 3.08 20.60
C LEU A 142 -0.67 2.80 21.29
N TYR A 143 -1.79 2.84 20.55
CA TYR A 143 -3.14 2.59 21.09
C TYR A 143 -3.32 1.19 21.70
N ASN A 144 -2.65 0.16 21.15
CA ASN A 144 -2.75 -1.23 21.64
C ASN A 144 -1.79 -1.55 22.79
N ASN A 145 -0.92 -0.62 23.18
CA ASN A 145 0.03 -0.75 24.30
C ASN A 145 -0.46 -0.04 25.59
N ILE A 146 -1.69 0.48 25.60
CA ILE A 146 -2.38 1.11 26.74
C ILE A 146 -3.57 0.24 27.14
#